data_AF-A0AA96RCL1-F1
#
_entry.id   AF-A0AA96RCL1-F1
#
_cell.length_a   1.000
_cell.length_b   1.000
_cell.length_c   1.000
_cell.angle_alpha   90.00
_cell.angle_beta   90.00
_cell.angle_gamma   90.00
#
_symmetry.space_group_name_H-M   'P 1'
#
loop_
_entity.id
_entity.type
_entity.pdbx_description
1 polymer ?
#
loop_
_entity_poly.entity_id
_entity_poly.type
_entity_poly.pdbx_seq_one_letter_code
_entity_poly.pdbx_strand_id
1 'polypeptide(L)'
;MNAKEAALMLGVHYKTVLNMINDGRLAASKSDSGDWEIKESDLAAREQSIEDKEFSAIYTHMAVKIIEKVHHRSVRAAQEELILAARSIVKQAENPSELDHLAKRLQAALDVYKAAQAFNQTVDSIRKQADAESLTL
;
A
#
# COMPACT_ATOMS: atom_id res chain seq x y z
N MET A 1 -2.10 32.87 -16.68
CA MET A 1 -1.02 32.16 -17.40
C MET A 1 -1.63 31.12 -18.32
N ASN A 2 -0.93 30.72 -19.37
CA ASN A 2 -1.42 29.68 -20.28
C ASN A 2 -1.02 28.27 -19.80
N ALA A 3 -1.63 27.24 -20.40
CA ALA A 3 -1.37 25.85 -20.04
C ALA A 3 0.09 25.38 -20.28
N LYS A 4 0.86 26.02 -21.16
CA LYS A 4 2.30 25.71 -21.34
C LYS A 4 3.15 26.27 -20.20
N GLU A 5 2.85 27.49 -19.77
CA GLU A 5 3.50 28.12 -18.62
C GLU A 5 3.23 27.34 -17.34
N ALA A 6 1.97 26.95 -17.12
CA ALA A 6 1.58 26.10 -15.99
C ALA A 6 2.33 24.76 -15.96
N ALA A 7 2.56 24.14 -17.13
CA ALA A 7 3.29 22.87 -17.24
C ALA A 7 4.75 23.01 -16.81
N LEU A 8 5.40 24.12 -17.22
CA LEU A 8 6.77 24.43 -16.81
C LEU A 8 6.87 24.67 -15.31
N MET A 9 5.92 25.41 -14.73
CA MET A 9 5.92 25.72 -13.30
C MET A 9 5.69 24.49 -12.43
N LEU A 10 4.78 23.59 -12.82
CA LEU A 10 4.52 22.34 -12.10
C LEU A 10 5.56 21.24 -12.39
N GLY A 11 6.51 21.45 -13.31
CA GLY A 11 7.47 20.42 -13.70
C GLY A 11 6.85 19.21 -14.40
N VAL A 12 5.68 19.35 -15.01
CA VAL A 12 4.94 18.25 -15.68
C VAL A 12 4.82 18.46 -17.18
N HIS A 13 4.44 17.42 -17.91
CA HIS A 13 4.20 17.53 -19.35
C HIS A 13 2.94 18.34 -19.67
N TYR A 14 2.94 19.11 -20.77
CA TYR A 14 1.80 19.95 -21.20
C TYR A 14 0.47 19.18 -21.30
N LYS A 15 0.50 17.95 -21.81
CA LYS A 15 -0.68 17.07 -21.89
C LYS A 15 -1.28 16.75 -20.51
N THR A 16 -0.44 16.66 -19.49
CA THR A 16 -0.88 16.42 -18.10
C THR A 16 -1.70 17.59 -17.58
N VAL A 17 -1.29 18.83 -17.86
CA VAL A 17 -2.07 20.03 -17.53
C VAL A 17 -3.41 20.07 -18.25
N LEU A 18 -3.44 19.72 -19.55
CA LEU A 18 -4.71 19.65 -20.30
C LEU A 18 -5.67 18.59 -19.73
N ASN A 19 -5.16 17.42 -19.35
CA ASN A 19 -5.97 16.39 -18.70
C ASN A 19 -6.50 16.88 -17.35
N MET A 20 -5.66 17.55 -16.54
CA MET A 20 -6.11 18.13 -15.27
C MET A 20 -7.23 19.15 -15.46
N ILE A 21 -7.19 19.97 -16.51
CA ILE A 21 -8.27 20.91 -16.85
C ILE A 21 -9.53 20.15 -17.28
N ASN A 22 -9.40 19.19 -18.20
CA ASN A 22 -10.53 18.43 -18.72
C ASN A 22 -11.26 17.62 -17.65
N ASP A 23 -10.51 17.06 -16.69
CA ASP A 23 -11.04 16.26 -15.60
C ASP A 23 -11.48 17.12 -14.39
N GLY A 24 -11.42 18.46 -14.51
CA GLY A 24 -11.85 19.41 -13.48
C GLY A 24 -10.91 19.54 -12.27
N ARG A 25 -9.70 18.96 -12.34
CA ARG A 25 -8.68 18.99 -11.30
C ARG A 25 -7.87 20.29 -11.25
N LEU A 26 -7.91 21.08 -12.32
CA LEU A 26 -7.31 22.40 -12.41
C LEU A 26 -8.32 23.37 -13.02
N ALA A 27 -8.69 24.41 -12.27
CA ALA A 27 -9.60 25.43 -12.76
C ALA A 27 -8.93 26.24 -13.88
N ALA A 28 -9.61 26.35 -15.02
CA ALA A 28 -9.18 27.16 -16.14
C ALA A 28 -10.38 27.72 -16.90
N SER A 29 -10.22 28.89 -17.51
CA SER A 29 -11.16 29.50 -18.44
C SER A 29 -10.58 29.52 -19.85
N LYS A 30 -11.41 29.53 -20.89
CA LYS A 30 -10.93 29.82 -22.24
C LYS A 30 -10.92 31.32 -22.48
N SER A 31 -9.82 31.83 -23.02
CA SER A 31 -9.73 33.19 -23.54
C SER A 31 -10.55 33.33 -24.84
N ASP A 32 -10.73 34.56 -25.29
CA ASP A 32 -11.36 34.88 -26.58
C ASP A 32 -10.56 34.32 -27.79
N SER A 33 -9.26 34.03 -27.62
CA SER A 33 -8.43 33.35 -28.62
C SER A 33 -8.58 31.83 -28.62
N GLY A 34 -9.32 31.27 -27.66
CA GLY A 34 -9.51 29.82 -27.49
C GLY A 34 -8.43 29.13 -26.66
N ASP A 35 -7.47 29.88 -26.11
CA ASP A 35 -6.41 29.37 -25.25
C ASP A 35 -6.90 29.19 -23.80
N TRP A 36 -6.33 28.22 -23.09
CA TRP A 36 -6.63 28.04 -21.66
C TRP A 36 -5.89 29.05 -20.81
N GLU A 37 -6.65 29.82 -20.03
CA GLU A 37 -6.18 30.71 -18.99
C GLU A 37 -6.35 30.06 -17.62
N ILE A 38 -5.24 29.96 -16.90
CA ILE A 38 -5.15 29.41 -15.54
C ILE A 38 -4.74 30.55 -14.61
N LYS A 39 -5.40 30.67 -13.46
CA LYS A 39 -5.00 31.62 -12.41
C LYS A 39 -3.85 31.02 -11.62
N GLU A 40 -2.91 31.88 -11.24
CA GLU A 40 -1.74 31.48 -10.45
C GLU A 40 -2.13 30.88 -9.09
N SER A 41 -3.17 31.39 -8.43
CA SER A 41 -3.71 30.84 -7.18
C SER A 41 -4.19 29.40 -7.31
N ASP A 42 -4.83 29.07 -8.45
CA ASP A 42 -5.37 27.74 -8.70
C ASP A 42 -4.25 26.75 -9.00
N LEU A 43 -3.17 27.23 -9.62
CA LEU A 43 -1.96 26.44 -9.87
C LEU A 43 -1.20 26.17 -8.55
N ALA A 44 -1.01 27.17 -7.70
CA ALA A 44 -0.33 27.03 -6.41
C ALA A 44 -1.08 26.08 -5.46
N ALA A 45 -2.41 26.18 -5.41
CA ALA A 45 -3.22 25.22 -4.65
C ALA A 45 -3.09 23.79 -5.20
N ARG A 46 -2.88 23.66 -6.52
CA ARG A 46 -2.67 22.37 -7.16
C ARG A 46 -1.29 21.79 -6.87
N GLU A 47 -0.24 22.60 -6.93
CA GLU A 47 1.14 22.22 -6.58
C GLU A 47 1.20 21.65 -5.16
N GLN A 48 0.62 22.37 -4.19
CA GLN A 48 0.54 21.91 -2.80
C GLN A 48 -0.25 20.59 -2.66
N SER A 49 -1.35 20.44 -3.41
CA SER A 49 -2.11 19.18 -3.44
C SER A 49 -1.38 18.03 -4.14
N ILE A 50 -0.46 18.30 -5.07
CA ILE A 50 0.34 17.28 -5.76
C ILE A 50 1.42 16.76 -4.80
N GLU A 51 2.14 17.66 -4.13
CA GLU A 51 3.16 17.28 -3.15
C GLU A 51 2.55 16.40 -2.04
N ASP A 52 1.45 16.81 -1.42
CA ASP A 52 0.84 16.04 -0.32
C ASP A 52 0.38 14.63 -0.75
N LYS A 53 -0.13 14.48 -1.97
CA LYS A 53 -0.65 13.18 -2.48
C LYS A 53 0.44 12.26 -3.02
N GLU A 54 1.42 12.78 -3.76
CA GLU A 54 2.51 11.97 -4.31
C GLU A 54 3.44 11.46 -3.20
N PHE A 55 3.75 12.29 -2.20
CA PHE A 55 4.50 11.84 -1.03
C PHE A 55 3.69 10.80 -0.24
N SER A 56 2.40 11.02 0.01
CA SER A 56 1.56 10.05 0.72
C SER A 56 1.49 8.70 -0.01
N ALA A 57 1.38 8.68 -1.34
CA ALA A 57 1.34 7.43 -2.11
C ALA A 57 2.67 6.67 -2.06
N ILE A 58 3.80 7.36 -2.18
CA ILE A 58 5.15 6.78 -2.09
C ILE A 58 5.40 6.20 -0.69
N TYR A 59 5.07 6.93 0.37
CA TYR A 59 5.23 6.46 1.75
C TYR A 59 4.31 5.29 2.06
N THR A 60 3.05 5.31 1.61
CA THR A 60 2.13 4.18 1.76
C THR A 60 2.65 2.93 1.04
N HIS A 61 3.11 3.05 -0.20
CA HIS A 61 3.67 1.92 -0.94
C HIS A 61 4.91 1.33 -0.27
N MET A 62 5.80 2.20 0.23
CA MET A 62 7.00 1.77 0.95
C MET A 62 6.65 1.11 2.29
N ALA A 63 5.68 1.64 3.03
CA ALA A 63 5.17 1.05 4.26
C ALA A 63 4.59 -0.34 4.00
N VAL A 64 3.77 -0.51 2.96
CA VAL A 64 3.23 -1.82 2.56
C VAL A 64 4.36 -2.81 2.26
N LYS A 65 5.39 -2.43 1.49
CA LYS A 65 6.52 -3.32 1.20
C LYS A 65 7.34 -3.72 2.43
N ILE A 66 7.54 -2.79 3.36
CA ILE A 66 8.23 -3.06 4.63
C ILE A 66 7.40 -4.04 5.46
N ILE A 67 6.10 -3.80 5.54
CA ILE A 67 5.14 -4.66 6.22
C ILE A 67 5.16 -6.06 5.60
N GLU A 68 5.04 -6.20 4.28
CA GLU A 68 5.12 -7.49 3.56
C GLU A 68 6.43 -8.22 3.86
N LYS A 69 7.56 -7.51 3.85
CA LYS A 69 8.89 -8.10 4.11
C LYS A 69 9.04 -8.63 5.53
N VAL A 70 8.65 -7.83 6.53
CA VAL A 70 8.69 -8.25 7.95
C VAL A 70 7.73 -9.41 8.16
N HIS A 71 6.55 -9.32 7.54
CA HIS A 71 5.51 -10.30 7.67
C HIS A 71 5.85 -11.67 7.06
N HIS A 72 6.46 -11.69 5.86
CA HIS A 72 6.88 -12.94 5.22
C HIS A 72 7.88 -13.72 6.09
N ARG A 73 8.78 -13.01 6.79
CA ARG A 73 9.69 -13.63 7.76
C ARG A 73 8.93 -14.23 8.94
N SER A 74 7.93 -13.53 9.47
CA SER A 74 7.09 -14.03 10.57
C SER A 74 6.29 -15.27 10.16
N VAL A 75 5.72 -15.31 8.95
CA VAL A 75 4.99 -16.49 8.44
C VAL A 75 5.93 -17.70 8.31
N ARG A 76 7.12 -17.52 7.73
CA ARG A 76 8.10 -18.60 7.59
C ARG A 76 8.54 -19.14 8.95
N ALA A 77 8.84 -18.25 9.91
CA ALA A 77 9.21 -18.66 11.27
C ALA A 77 8.09 -19.45 11.97
N ALA A 78 6.84 -18.99 11.86
CA ALA A 78 5.69 -19.69 12.42
C ALA A 78 5.47 -21.07 11.79
N GLN A 79 5.70 -21.19 10.47
CA GLN A 79 5.62 -22.47 9.76
C GLN A 79 6.71 -23.45 10.19
N GLU A 80 7.94 -22.97 10.38
CA GLU A 80 9.06 -23.79 10.88
C GLU A 80 8.77 -24.32 12.29
N GLU A 81 8.26 -23.47 13.19
CA GLU A 81 7.90 -23.89 14.55
C GLU A 81 6.74 -24.88 14.56
N LEU A 82 5.75 -24.72 13.69
CA LEU A 82 4.65 -25.67 13.53
C LEU A 82 5.16 -27.05 13.10
N ILE A 83 6.08 -27.10 12.12
CA ILE A 83 6.72 -28.34 11.67
C ILE A 83 7.55 -28.98 12.79
N LEU A 84 8.28 -28.18 13.56
CA LEU A 84 9.07 -28.67 14.69
C LEU A 84 8.18 -29.27 15.78
N ALA A 85 7.11 -28.57 16.18
CA ALA A 85 6.15 -29.05 17.17
C ALA A 85 5.48 -30.35 16.71
N ALA A 86 5.06 -30.43 15.45
CA ALA A 86 4.46 -31.64 14.88
C ALA A 86 5.44 -32.83 14.87
N ARG A 87 6.71 -32.60 14.50
CA ARG A 87 7.75 -33.64 14.52
C ARG A 87 8.06 -34.12 15.94
N SER A 88 8.01 -33.24 16.93
CA SER A 88 8.21 -33.60 18.33
C SER A 88 7.13 -34.53 18.86
N ILE A 89 5.87 -34.35 18.44
CA ILE A 89 4.78 -35.28 18.77
C ILE A 89 5.06 -36.68 18.21
N VAL A 90 5.46 -36.77 16.93
CA VAL A 90 5.77 -38.06 16.30
C VAL A 90 6.94 -38.77 17.01
N LYS A 91 7.97 -38.04 17.43
CA LYS A 91 9.15 -38.60 18.12
C LYS A 91 8.87 -39.07 19.55
N GLN A 92 7.89 -38.48 20.23
CA GLN A 92 7.59 -38.74 21.64
C GLN A 92 6.24 -39.47 21.80
N ALA A 93 5.69 -40.03 20.73
CA ALA A 93 4.37 -40.65 20.69
C ALA A 93 4.20 -41.82 21.69
N GLU A 94 5.30 -42.44 22.11
CA GLU A 94 5.32 -43.56 23.06
C GLU A 94 5.32 -43.11 24.53
N ASN A 95 5.36 -41.80 24.82
CA ASN A 95 5.44 -41.26 26.18
C ASN A 95 4.20 -40.39 26.51
N PRO A 96 3.12 -40.98 27.08
CA PRO A 96 1.82 -40.32 27.23
C PRO A 96 1.85 -39.05 28.09
N SER A 97 2.79 -38.94 29.03
CA SER A 97 2.95 -37.78 29.90
C SER A 97 3.51 -36.55 29.17
N GLU A 98 4.28 -36.74 28.10
CA GLU A 98 4.84 -35.66 27.27
C GLU A 98 3.84 -35.19 26.20
N LEU A 99 2.87 -36.04 25.85
CA LEU A 99 1.92 -35.83 24.76
C LEU A 99 1.01 -34.61 24.98
N ASP A 100 0.55 -34.36 26.21
CA ASP A 100 -0.28 -33.18 26.54
C ASP A 100 0.49 -31.87 26.39
N HIS A 101 1.75 -31.83 26.85
CA HIS A 101 2.62 -30.67 26.69
C HIS A 101 2.94 -30.40 25.21
N LEU A 102 3.21 -31.45 24.45
CA LEU A 102 3.48 -31.34 23.01
C LEU A 102 2.25 -30.92 22.20
N ALA A 103 1.05 -31.39 22.57
CA ALA A 103 -0.21 -30.96 21.98
C ALA A 103 -0.48 -29.47 22.24
N LYS A 104 -0.24 -28.98 23.47
CA LYS A 104 -0.33 -27.55 23.81
C LYS A 104 0.66 -26.70 23.01
N ARG A 105 1.90 -27.17 22.85
CA ARG A 105 2.90 -26.49 22.03
C ARG A 105 2.49 -26.43 20.55
N LEU A 106 1.95 -27.52 20.01
CA LEU A 106 1.45 -27.55 18.63
C LEU A 106 0.29 -26.58 18.43
N GLN A 107 -0.64 -26.52 19.40
CA GLN A 107 -1.77 -25.59 19.37
C GLN A 107 -1.29 -24.13 19.36
N ALA A 108 -0.34 -23.78 20.24
CA ALA A 108 0.23 -22.43 20.27
C ALA A 108 0.94 -22.06 18.95
N ALA A 109 1.71 -22.99 18.36
CA ALA A 109 2.36 -22.78 17.07
C ALA A 109 1.34 -22.58 15.94
N LEU A 110 0.23 -23.33 15.95
CA LEU A 110 -0.86 -23.19 15.00
C LEU A 110 -1.55 -21.82 15.10
N ASP A 111 -1.77 -21.32 16.31
CA ASP A 111 -2.41 -20.02 16.54
C ASP A 111 -1.53 -18.86 16.07
N VAL A 112 -0.21 -18.94 16.32
CA VAL A 112 0.76 -17.97 15.79
C VAL A 112 0.78 -17.99 14.25
N TYR A 113 0.76 -19.17 13.64
CA TYR A 113 0.70 -19.29 12.18
C TYR A 113 -0.60 -18.69 11.59
N LYS A 114 -1.75 -18.95 12.21
CA LYS A 114 -3.04 -18.37 11.80
C LYS A 114 -3.05 -16.85 11.93
N ALA A 115 -2.56 -16.33 13.05
CA ALA A 115 -2.45 -14.89 13.27
C ALA A 115 -1.55 -14.22 12.21
N ALA A 116 -0.43 -14.88 11.87
CA ALA A 116 0.40 -14.43 10.76
C ALA A 116 -0.40 -14.47 9.44
N GLN A 117 -1.07 -15.58 9.11
CA GLN A 117 -1.84 -15.63 7.86
C GLN A 117 -2.98 -14.60 7.76
N ALA A 118 -3.67 -14.27 8.85
CA ALA A 118 -4.73 -13.26 8.86
C ALA A 118 -4.20 -11.85 8.50
N PHE A 119 -2.94 -11.57 8.86
CA PHE A 119 -2.30 -10.31 8.52
C PHE A 119 -2.01 -10.19 7.01
N ASN A 120 -1.74 -11.29 6.29
CA ASN A 120 -1.67 -11.27 4.82
C ASN A 120 -2.96 -10.72 4.19
N GLN A 121 -4.13 -11.13 4.70
CA GLN A 121 -5.42 -10.69 4.19
C GLN A 121 -5.65 -9.19 4.43
N THR A 122 -5.15 -8.69 5.57
CA THR A 122 -5.23 -7.26 5.92
C THR A 122 -4.33 -6.44 4.99
N VAL A 123 -3.08 -6.88 4.76
CA VAL A 123 -2.14 -6.21 3.86
C VAL A 123 -2.63 -6.25 2.41
N ASP A 124 -3.15 -7.39 1.94
CA ASP A 124 -3.74 -7.49 0.60
C ASP A 124 -4.96 -6.57 0.44
N SER A 125 -5.77 -6.38 1.48
CA SER A 125 -6.91 -5.46 1.46
C SER A 125 -6.46 -4.01 1.37
N ILE A 126 -5.43 -3.63 2.14
CA ILE A 126 -4.82 -2.29 2.08
C ILE A 126 -4.20 -2.05 0.70
N ARG A 127 -3.49 -3.04 0.13
CA ARG A 127 -2.92 -2.94 -1.22
C ARG A 127 -4.00 -2.73 -2.27
N LYS A 128 -5.07 -3.54 -2.24
CA LYS A 128 -6.21 -3.39 -3.15
C LYS A 128 -6.87 -2.02 -3.05
N GLN A 129 -6.97 -1.47 -1.83
CA GLN A 129 -7.53 -0.15 -1.63
C GLN A 129 -6.61 0.95 -2.20
N ALA A 130 -5.30 0.87 -1.94
CA ALA A 130 -4.32 1.79 -2.52
C ALA A 130 -4.28 1.72 -4.07
N ASP A 131 -4.38 0.53 -4.64
CA ASP A 131 -4.41 0.33 -6.10
C ASP A 131 -5.72 0.88 -6.72
N ALA A 132 -6.86 0.73 -6.03
CA ALA A 132 -8.15 1.28 -6.48
C ALA A 132 -8.19 2.82 -6.43
N GLU A 133 -7.58 3.42 -5.42
CA GLU A 133 -7.43 4.88 -5.30
C GLU A 133 -6.45 5.44 -6.35
N SER A 134 -5.45 4.67 -6.75
CA SER A 134 -4.52 5.01 -7.84
C SER A 134 -5.18 4.98 -9.23
N LEU A 135 -6.15 4.09 -9.45
CA LEU A 135 -6.90 3.95 -10.73
C LEU A 135 -8.07 4.94 -10.90
N THR A 136 -8.43 5.65 -9.83
CA THR A 136 -9.52 6.66 -9.83
C THR A 136 -9.01 8.10 -9.92
N LEU A 137 -7.69 8.29 -10.04
CA LEU A 137 -6.98 9.56 -10.28
C LEU A 137 -6.46 9.66 -11.72
#